data_AF-A0A225VK42-F1
#
_entry.id   AF-A0A225VK42-F1
#
_cell.length_a   1.000
_cell.length_b   1.000
_cell.length_c   1.000
_cell.angle_alpha   90.00
_cell.angle_beta   90.00
_cell.angle_gamma   90.00
#
_symmetry.space_group_name_H-M   'P 1'
#
loop_
_entity.id
_entity.type
_entity.pdbx_description
1 polymer ?
#
loop_
_entity_poly.entity_id
_entity_poly.type
_entity_poly.pdbx_seq_one_letter_code
_entity_poly.pdbx_strand_id
1 'polypeptide(L)'
;MADKSKKSVMKKLKLNGLAGNALKSNKNYVFFENFVKMKETRETNRVNTWLEKNVPTYDVWKTLGLGRVRTVKDLGEIADTDAYKLYMRYVYAFDGRANTNFIQNNVAPSVISSETSWAEKLSRTANWVATDRSDKYVKAALGLDNLPLDGQQVSTNYQFYLYFKLSTLQVQQDVAEKTINFYLKHAPRYVKLTREARKRENNLQAYLHLDIVAKRTKLMREELN
;
A
#
# COMPACT_ATOMS: atom_id res chain seq x y z
N MET A 1 25.08 4.38 -3.46
CA MET A 1 25.07 5.78 -2.95
C MET A 1 24.01 5.89 -1.89
N ALA A 2 24.32 6.36 -0.69
CA ALA A 2 23.33 6.54 0.37
C ALA A 2 22.34 7.65 -0.05
N ASP A 3 21.07 7.30 -0.23
CA ASP A 3 20.01 8.28 -0.48
C ASP A 3 19.86 9.16 0.77
N LYS A 4 20.13 10.45 0.64
CA LYS A 4 20.09 11.37 1.78
C LYS A 4 18.63 11.69 2.09
N SER A 5 18.22 11.56 3.34
CA SER A 5 16.85 11.93 3.74
C SER A 5 16.68 13.46 3.75
N LYS A 6 15.45 13.94 3.48
CA LYS A 6 15.10 15.37 3.58
C LYS A 6 15.54 15.95 4.93
N LYS A 7 15.27 15.21 6.03
CA LYS A 7 15.69 15.57 7.40
C LYS A 7 17.22 15.73 7.54
N SER A 8 18.01 14.83 6.95
CA SER A 8 19.47 14.94 7.00
C SER A 8 19.96 16.17 6.23
N VAL A 9 19.33 16.52 5.12
CA VAL A 9 19.70 17.70 4.32
C VAL A 9 19.31 18.99 5.03
N MET A 10 18.11 19.06 5.64
CA MET A 10 17.71 20.20 6.47
C MET A 10 18.69 20.44 7.62
N LYS A 11 19.15 19.37 8.30
CA LYS A 11 20.16 19.46 9.36
C LYS A 11 21.47 20.04 8.83
N LYS A 12 21.95 19.53 7.70
CA LYS A 12 23.21 19.98 7.11
C LYS A 12 23.16 21.43 6.63
N LEU A 13 22.01 21.89 6.15
CA LEU A 13 21.78 23.26 5.71
C LEU A 13 21.42 24.22 6.86
N LYS A 14 21.40 23.74 8.10
CA LYS A 14 21.01 24.50 9.30
C LYS A 14 19.60 25.10 9.19
N LEU A 15 18.68 24.36 8.58
CA LEU A 15 17.27 24.75 8.42
C LEU A 15 16.35 24.11 9.47
N ASN A 16 16.89 23.23 10.32
CA ASN A 16 16.12 22.60 11.39
C ASN A 16 15.57 23.64 12.38
N GLY A 17 14.32 23.50 12.76
CA GLY A 17 13.65 24.42 13.69
C GLY A 17 13.10 25.68 13.04
N LEU A 18 13.36 25.92 11.75
CA LEU A 18 12.70 26.98 10.98
C LEU A 18 11.41 26.45 10.35
N ALA A 19 10.37 27.29 10.31
CA ALA A 19 9.09 26.99 9.67
C ALA A 19 8.52 28.24 8.99
N GLY A 20 7.53 28.05 8.11
CA GLY A 20 6.82 29.14 7.43
C GLY A 20 7.74 30.14 6.74
N ASN A 21 7.50 31.43 6.97
CA ASN A 21 8.28 32.51 6.36
C ASN A 21 9.76 32.49 6.82
N ALA A 22 10.04 32.15 8.08
CA ALA A 22 11.40 32.09 8.60
C ALA A 22 12.26 31.01 7.88
N LEU A 23 11.64 29.91 7.47
CA LEU A 23 12.30 28.90 6.64
C LEU A 23 12.53 29.41 5.22
N LYS A 24 11.49 29.95 4.58
CA LYS A 24 11.54 30.38 3.16
C LYS A 24 12.48 31.56 2.90
N SER A 25 12.62 32.47 3.88
CA SER A 25 13.54 33.61 3.78
C SER A 25 14.99 33.27 4.09
N ASN A 26 15.30 32.04 4.54
CA ASN A 26 16.69 31.65 4.82
C ASN A 26 17.47 31.45 3.51
N LYS A 27 18.66 32.06 3.39
CA LYS A 27 19.52 31.93 2.21
C LYS A 27 19.87 30.49 1.81
N ASN A 28 19.86 29.54 2.75
CA ASN A 28 20.16 28.14 2.48
C ASN A 28 18.95 27.34 2.00
N TYR A 29 17.74 27.91 2.08
CA TYR A 29 16.50 27.24 1.69
C TYR A 29 16.47 26.88 0.21
N VAL A 30 17.04 27.73 -0.66
CA VAL A 30 17.16 27.45 -2.11
C VAL A 30 17.91 26.14 -2.40
N PHE A 31 18.91 25.78 -1.60
CA PHE A 31 19.63 24.51 -1.76
C PHE A 31 18.79 23.31 -1.32
N PHE A 32 17.93 23.49 -0.32
CA PHE A 32 16.99 22.47 0.11
C PHE A 32 15.91 22.24 -0.95
N GLU A 33 15.33 23.30 -1.51
CA GLU A 33 14.35 23.19 -2.60
C GLU A 33 14.95 22.50 -3.83
N ASN A 34 16.16 22.91 -4.24
CA ASN A 34 16.86 22.26 -5.35
C ASN A 34 17.11 20.77 -5.08
N PHE A 35 17.49 20.42 -3.84
CA PHE A 35 17.64 19.02 -3.44
C PHE A 35 16.32 18.25 -3.55
N VAL A 36 15.21 18.81 -3.05
CA VAL A 36 13.88 18.17 -3.12
C VAL A 36 13.46 17.98 -4.57
N LYS A 37 13.56 19.02 -5.41
CA LYS A 37 13.22 18.96 -6.83
C LYS A 37 14.05 17.89 -7.56
N MET A 38 15.36 17.87 -7.35
CA MET A 38 16.23 16.86 -7.98
C MET A 38 15.89 15.44 -7.52
N LYS A 39 15.56 15.25 -6.24
CA LYS A 39 15.13 13.94 -5.72
C LYS A 39 13.82 13.50 -6.38
N GLU A 40 12.83 14.38 -6.47
CA GLU A 40 11.54 14.10 -7.12
C GLU A 40 11.72 13.77 -8.60
N THR A 41 12.55 14.51 -9.34
CA THR A 41 12.88 14.20 -10.74
C THR A 41 13.51 12.82 -10.88
N ARG A 42 14.47 12.46 -10.02
CA ARG A 42 15.11 11.14 -10.04
C ARG A 42 14.12 10.02 -9.77
N GLU A 43 13.25 10.19 -8.79
CA GLU A 43 12.21 9.20 -8.48
C GLU A 43 11.21 9.02 -9.61
N THR A 44 10.77 10.12 -10.23
CA THR A 44 9.90 10.09 -11.42
C THR A 44 10.58 9.36 -12.58
N ASN A 45 11.86 9.64 -12.85
CA ASN A 45 12.61 8.94 -13.89
C ASN A 45 12.71 7.44 -13.60
N ARG A 46 12.94 7.03 -12.35
CA ARG A 46 12.95 5.61 -11.96
C ARG A 46 11.61 4.94 -12.24
N VAL A 47 10.50 5.58 -11.84
CA VAL A 47 9.15 5.07 -12.11
C VAL A 47 8.92 4.91 -13.62
N ASN A 48 9.24 5.94 -14.41
CA ASN A 48 9.09 5.90 -15.86
C ASN A 48 9.92 4.78 -16.50
N THR A 49 11.19 4.64 -16.12
CA THR A 49 12.04 3.56 -16.62
C THR A 49 11.49 2.17 -16.26
N TRP A 50 11.00 1.98 -15.03
CA TRP A 50 10.38 0.70 -14.66
C TRP A 50 9.07 0.43 -15.42
N LEU A 51 8.32 1.48 -15.74
CA LEU A 51 7.08 1.38 -16.52
C LEU A 51 7.36 1.07 -17.99
N GLU A 52 8.35 1.74 -18.60
CA GLU A 52 8.79 1.50 -19.99
C GLU A 52 9.28 0.08 -20.18
N LYS A 53 10.05 -0.44 -19.20
CA LYS A 53 10.58 -1.81 -19.22
C LYS A 53 9.59 -2.86 -18.72
N ASN A 54 8.38 -2.45 -18.35
CA ASN A 54 7.34 -3.32 -17.78
C ASN A 54 7.88 -4.22 -16.64
N VAL A 55 8.69 -3.65 -15.74
CA VAL A 55 9.34 -4.39 -14.66
C VAL A 55 8.28 -5.00 -13.74
N PRO A 56 8.36 -6.29 -13.36
CA PRO A 56 7.39 -6.85 -12.44
C PRO A 56 7.40 -6.12 -11.09
N THR A 57 6.23 -5.88 -10.48
CA THR A 57 6.17 -5.11 -9.22
C THR A 57 6.91 -5.79 -8.07
N TYR A 58 6.97 -7.12 -8.05
CA TYR A 58 7.71 -7.87 -7.04
C TYR A 58 9.23 -7.64 -7.15
N ASP A 59 9.75 -7.40 -8.36
CA ASP A 59 11.16 -7.07 -8.56
C ASP A 59 11.46 -5.66 -8.07
N VAL A 60 10.56 -4.70 -8.30
CA VAL A 60 10.68 -3.34 -7.74
C VAL A 60 10.61 -3.37 -6.22
N TRP A 61 9.70 -4.16 -5.63
CA TRP A 61 9.60 -4.38 -4.19
C TRP A 61 10.93 -4.91 -3.60
N LYS A 62 11.49 -5.96 -4.20
CA LYS A 62 12.80 -6.54 -3.81
C LYS A 62 13.94 -5.52 -3.98
N THR A 63 14.00 -4.83 -5.13
CA THR A 63 15.01 -3.81 -5.46
C THR A 63 15.03 -2.66 -4.45
N LEU A 64 13.87 -2.29 -3.91
CA LEU A 64 13.73 -1.25 -2.89
C LEU A 64 14.00 -1.75 -1.47
N GLY A 65 14.44 -3.00 -1.30
CA GLY A 65 14.76 -3.59 0.00
C GLY A 65 13.53 -3.94 0.83
N LEU A 66 12.33 -3.93 0.24
CA LEU A 66 11.08 -4.22 0.93
C LEU A 66 10.83 -5.73 1.07
N GLY A 67 11.65 -6.56 0.40
CA GLY A 67 11.59 -8.02 0.48
C GLY A 67 11.80 -8.61 1.88
N ARG A 68 12.22 -7.80 2.87
CA ARG A 68 12.35 -8.18 4.29
C ARG A 68 11.06 -8.06 5.11
N VAL A 69 10.02 -7.44 4.56
CA VAL A 69 8.74 -7.23 5.27
C VAL A 69 8.03 -8.57 5.44
N ARG A 70 7.68 -8.92 6.67
CA ARG A 70 7.03 -10.21 7.00
C ARG A 70 5.72 -10.03 7.74
N THR A 71 5.53 -8.91 8.44
CA THR A 71 4.37 -8.67 9.31
C THR A 71 3.65 -7.36 9.00
N VAL A 72 2.43 -7.21 9.53
CA VAL A 72 1.69 -5.93 9.52
C VAL A 72 2.48 -4.83 10.23
N LYS A 73 3.18 -5.16 11.32
CA LYS A 73 4.02 -4.22 12.06
C LYS A 73 5.12 -3.67 11.15
N ASP A 74 5.82 -4.55 10.45
CA ASP A 74 6.89 -4.17 9.51
C ASP A 74 6.34 -3.26 8.40
N LEU A 75 5.15 -3.55 7.87
CA LEU A 75 4.46 -2.69 6.91
C LEU A 75 4.21 -1.29 7.49
N GLY A 76 3.71 -1.22 8.73
CA GLY A 76 3.50 0.04 9.44
C GLY A 76 4.79 0.84 9.65
N GLU A 77 5.90 0.16 9.93
CA GLU A 77 7.22 0.78 10.10
C GLU A 77 7.78 1.34 8.78
N ILE A 78 7.51 0.70 7.64
CA ILE A 78 8.01 1.17 6.34
C ILE A 78 7.07 2.16 5.63
N ALA A 79 5.83 2.31 6.07
CA ALA A 79 4.80 3.03 5.33
C ALA A 79 5.15 4.51 5.05
N ASP A 80 5.96 5.14 5.92
CA ASP A 80 6.43 6.53 5.71
C ASP A 80 7.78 6.66 5.02
N THR A 81 8.45 5.54 4.73
CA THR A 81 9.76 5.55 4.10
C THR A 81 9.68 5.96 2.63
N ASP A 82 10.72 6.64 2.14
CA ASP A 82 10.83 7.03 0.73
C ASP A 82 10.79 5.80 -0.20
N ALA A 83 11.35 4.66 0.23
CA ALA A 83 11.32 3.41 -0.52
C ALA A 83 9.89 2.88 -0.73
N TYR A 84 9.08 2.82 0.33
CA TYR A 84 7.69 2.37 0.21
C TYR A 84 6.83 3.36 -0.59
N LYS A 85 7.01 4.67 -0.39
CA LYS A 85 6.32 5.70 -1.18
C LYS A 85 6.65 5.60 -2.67
N LEU A 86 7.92 5.40 -3.00
CA LEU A 86 8.36 5.19 -4.38
C LEU A 86 7.76 3.92 -4.98
N TYR A 87 7.71 2.83 -4.21
CA TYR A 87 7.03 1.59 -4.63
C TYR A 87 5.56 1.84 -4.93
N MET A 88 4.83 2.52 -4.03
CA MET A 88 3.40 2.78 -4.22
C MET A 88 3.12 3.69 -5.43
N ARG A 89 3.98 4.68 -5.71
CA ARG A 89 3.91 5.48 -6.95
C ARG A 89 4.04 4.60 -8.19
N TYR A 90 4.95 3.64 -8.17
CA TYR A 90 5.11 2.69 -9.27
C TYR A 90 3.89 1.78 -9.43
N VAL A 91 3.40 1.18 -8.34
CA VAL A 91 2.20 0.34 -8.34
C VAL A 91 0.99 1.08 -8.87
N TYR A 92 0.77 2.32 -8.44
CA TYR A 92 -0.34 3.15 -8.90
C TYR A 92 -0.33 3.30 -10.42
N ALA A 93 0.82 3.64 -11.00
CA ALA A 93 0.95 3.84 -12.45
C ALA A 93 0.87 2.51 -13.24
N PHE A 94 1.50 1.46 -12.73
CA PHE A 94 1.48 0.13 -13.34
C PHE A 94 0.06 -0.45 -13.37
N ASP A 95 -0.64 -0.38 -12.24
CA ASP A 95 -2.01 -0.82 -12.09
C ASP A 95 -2.99 0.03 -12.93
N GLY A 96 -2.75 1.34 -13.05
CA GLY A 96 -3.51 2.20 -13.96
C GLY A 96 -3.45 1.72 -15.41
N ARG A 97 -2.26 1.36 -15.92
CA ARG A 97 -2.11 0.79 -17.27
C ARG A 97 -2.82 -0.55 -17.41
N ALA A 98 -2.67 -1.43 -16.42
CA ALA A 98 -3.33 -2.74 -16.43
C ALA A 98 -4.86 -2.61 -16.42
N ASN A 99 -5.41 -1.69 -15.62
CA ASN A 99 -6.83 -1.40 -15.57
C ASN A 99 -7.36 -0.84 -16.90
N THR A 100 -6.64 0.09 -17.52
CA THR A 100 -7.01 0.60 -18.86
C THR A 100 -7.07 -0.53 -19.88
N ASN A 101 -6.06 -1.40 -19.92
CA ASN A 101 -6.04 -2.55 -20.84
C ASN A 101 -7.16 -3.55 -20.54
N PHE A 102 -7.48 -3.78 -19.27
CA PHE A 102 -8.59 -4.64 -18.87
C PHE A 102 -9.94 -4.10 -19.35
N ILE A 103 -10.18 -2.80 -19.18
CA ILE A 103 -11.44 -2.15 -19.57
C ILE A 103 -11.57 -2.08 -21.10
N GLN A 104 -10.51 -1.66 -21.79
CA GLN A 104 -10.58 -1.39 -23.23
C GLN A 104 -10.42 -2.65 -24.08
N ASN A 105 -9.56 -3.58 -23.65
CA ASN A 105 -9.13 -4.72 -24.47
C ASN A 105 -9.48 -6.08 -23.85
N ASN A 106 -10.16 -6.11 -22.69
CA ASN A 106 -10.49 -7.33 -21.95
C ASN A 106 -9.27 -8.23 -21.67
N VAL A 107 -8.07 -7.62 -21.55
CA VAL A 107 -6.83 -8.33 -21.23
C VAL A 107 -6.77 -8.57 -19.73
N ALA A 108 -6.61 -9.83 -19.32
CA ALA A 108 -6.51 -10.20 -17.91
C ALA A 108 -5.31 -9.48 -17.24
N PRO A 109 -5.51 -8.82 -16.09
CA PRO A 109 -4.46 -8.07 -15.42
C PRO A 109 -3.43 -9.02 -14.77
N SER A 110 -2.26 -9.13 -15.37
CA SER A 110 -1.12 -9.91 -14.82
C SER A 110 -0.30 -9.06 -13.84
N VAL A 111 -0.94 -8.67 -12.75
CA VAL A 111 -0.35 -7.72 -11.79
C VAL A 111 0.08 -8.37 -10.46
N ILE A 112 -0.35 -9.61 -10.20
CA ILE A 112 0.12 -10.45 -9.10
C ILE A 112 0.68 -11.74 -9.68
N SER A 113 1.85 -12.16 -9.19
CA SER A 113 2.48 -13.44 -9.53
C SER A 113 2.64 -14.33 -8.30
N SER A 114 3.12 -15.55 -8.50
CA SER A 114 3.54 -16.45 -7.41
C SER A 114 4.66 -15.86 -6.55
N GLU A 115 5.50 -15.00 -7.12
CA GLU A 115 6.61 -14.31 -6.46
C GLU A 115 6.18 -13.12 -5.60
N THR A 116 4.95 -12.64 -5.78
CA THR A 116 4.40 -11.51 -5.04
C THR A 116 4.21 -11.90 -3.58
N SER A 117 4.95 -11.23 -2.68
CA SER A 117 4.88 -11.52 -1.24
C SER A 117 3.52 -11.17 -0.64
N TRP A 118 3.16 -11.76 0.50
CA TRP A 118 1.92 -11.42 1.22
C TRP A 118 1.80 -9.91 1.50
N ALA A 119 2.88 -9.28 1.93
CA ALA A 119 2.92 -7.84 2.24
C ALA A 119 2.71 -6.98 0.99
N GLU A 120 3.27 -7.41 -0.13
CA GLU A 120 3.09 -6.75 -1.42
C GLU A 120 1.63 -6.87 -1.91
N LYS A 121 1.05 -8.08 -1.88
CA LYS A 121 -0.36 -8.30 -2.24
C LYS A 121 -1.30 -7.43 -1.39
N LEU A 122 -1.01 -7.30 -0.10
CA LEU A 122 -1.77 -6.42 0.80
C LEU A 122 -1.67 -4.94 0.39
N SER A 123 -0.45 -4.46 0.12
CA SER A 123 -0.19 -3.08 -0.32
C SER A 123 -0.90 -2.76 -1.64
N ARG A 124 -0.89 -3.70 -2.59
CA ARG A 124 -1.62 -3.59 -3.86
C ARG A 124 -3.13 -3.56 -3.67
N THR A 125 -3.64 -4.36 -2.74
CA THR A 125 -5.07 -4.36 -2.44
C THR A 125 -5.52 -3.02 -1.86
N ALA A 126 -4.72 -2.43 -0.98
CA ALA A 126 -4.97 -1.08 -0.48
C ALA A 126 -4.98 -0.04 -1.61
N ASN A 127 -4.07 -0.17 -2.60
CA ASN A 127 -4.11 0.67 -3.80
C ASN A 127 -5.40 0.49 -4.61
N TRP A 128 -5.91 -0.74 -4.77
CA TRP A 128 -7.17 -0.98 -5.48
C TRP A 128 -8.37 -0.36 -4.78
N VAL A 129 -8.41 -0.40 -3.45
CA VAL A 129 -9.42 0.30 -2.65
C VAL A 129 -9.31 1.81 -2.86
N ALA A 130 -8.10 2.36 -2.72
CA ALA A 130 -7.86 3.81 -2.85
C ALA A 130 -8.15 4.36 -4.25
N THR A 131 -8.13 3.52 -5.27
CA THR A 131 -8.33 3.88 -6.68
C THR A 131 -9.64 3.34 -7.25
N ASP A 132 -10.55 2.91 -6.38
CA ASP A 132 -11.90 2.44 -6.70
C ASP A 132 -11.93 1.43 -7.86
N ARG A 133 -11.04 0.42 -7.80
CA ARG A 133 -11.01 -0.61 -8.83
C ARG A 133 -12.28 -1.45 -8.78
N SER A 134 -12.76 -1.86 -9.95
CA SER A 134 -13.97 -2.70 -10.02
C SER A 134 -13.78 -4.08 -9.39
N ASP A 135 -14.86 -4.64 -8.86
CA ASP A 135 -14.91 -6.03 -8.36
C ASP A 135 -14.39 -7.04 -9.37
N LYS A 136 -14.80 -6.88 -10.64
CA LYS A 136 -14.39 -7.73 -11.76
C LYS A 136 -12.88 -7.67 -11.98
N TYR A 137 -12.30 -6.46 -11.98
CA TYR A 137 -10.86 -6.27 -12.14
C TYR A 137 -10.07 -6.92 -11.01
N VAL A 138 -10.47 -6.70 -9.76
CA VAL A 138 -9.75 -7.24 -8.60
C VAL A 138 -9.81 -8.77 -8.55
N LYS A 139 -10.96 -9.37 -8.89
CA LYS A 139 -11.08 -10.84 -9.04
C LYS A 139 -10.11 -11.38 -10.10
N ALA A 140 -10.07 -10.76 -11.27
CA ALA A 140 -9.18 -11.17 -12.36
C ALA A 140 -7.71 -11.00 -11.96
N ALA A 141 -7.34 -9.88 -11.32
CA ALA A 141 -5.98 -9.61 -10.85
C ALA A 141 -5.48 -10.60 -9.80
N LEU A 142 -6.40 -11.19 -9.02
CA LEU A 142 -6.10 -12.21 -8.02
C LEU A 142 -6.19 -13.64 -8.56
N GLY A 143 -6.56 -13.82 -9.84
CA GLY A 143 -6.76 -15.12 -10.47
C GLY A 143 -7.97 -15.89 -9.92
N LEU A 144 -9.01 -15.19 -9.46
CA LEU A 144 -10.20 -15.78 -8.84
C LEU A 144 -11.38 -15.90 -9.83
N ASP A 145 -11.33 -15.18 -10.94
CA ASP A 145 -12.39 -15.09 -11.95
C ASP A 145 -12.68 -16.42 -12.66
N ASN A 146 -11.68 -17.28 -12.79
CA ASN A 146 -11.79 -18.59 -13.45
C ASN A 146 -11.97 -19.77 -12.47
N LEU A 147 -12.14 -19.51 -11.18
CA LEU A 147 -12.30 -20.55 -10.16
C LEU A 147 -13.78 -20.70 -9.76
N PRO A 148 -14.27 -21.94 -9.55
CA PRO A 148 -15.57 -22.15 -8.90
C PRO A 148 -15.54 -21.61 -7.47
N LEU A 149 -16.71 -21.36 -6.86
CA LEU A 149 -16.82 -20.67 -5.55
C LEU A 149 -16.02 -21.35 -4.43
N ASP A 150 -16.00 -22.68 -4.40
CA ASP A 150 -15.18 -23.49 -3.50
C ASP A 150 -13.67 -23.37 -3.82
N GLY A 151 -13.31 -23.37 -5.10
CA GLY A 151 -11.94 -23.11 -5.59
C GLY A 151 -11.42 -21.72 -5.24
N GLN A 152 -12.29 -20.70 -5.28
CA GLN A 152 -11.95 -19.35 -4.82
C GLN A 152 -11.64 -19.37 -3.33
N GLN A 153 -12.49 -19.99 -2.50
CA GLN A 153 -12.36 -19.96 -1.03
C GLN A 153 -11.10 -20.66 -0.50
N VAL A 154 -10.53 -21.60 -1.25
CA VAL A 154 -9.27 -22.28 -0.89
C VAL A 154 -8.04 -21.58 -1.44
N SER A 155 -8.20 -20.61 -2.33
CA SER A 155 -7.08 -19.83 -2.87
C SER A 155 -6.43 -18.97 -1.79
N THR A 156 -5.10 -18.99 -1.74
CA THR A 156 -4.32 -18.09 -0.86
C THR A 156 -4.55 -16.61 -1.20
N ASN A 157 -5.07 -16.31 -2.40
CA ASN A 157 -5.38 -14.95 -2.83
C ASN A 157 -6.77 -14.46 -2.37
N TYR A 158 -7.65 -15.37 -1.93
CA TYR A 158 -9.03 -15.03 -1.56
C TYR A 158 -9.12 -14.04 -0.39
N GLN A 159 -8.21 -14.16 0.58
CA GLN A 159 -8.11 -13.24 1.71
C GLN A 159 -7.94 -11.77 1.27
N PHE A 160 -7.22 -11.52 0.16
CA PHE A 160 -7.05 -10.16 -0.37
C PHE A 160 -8.31 -9.67 -1.08
N TYR A 161 -9.03 -10.55 -1.77
CA TYR A 161 -10.33 -10.21 -2.34
C TYR A 161 -11.35 -9.88 -1.25
N LEU A 162 -11.41 -10.66 -0.16
CA LEU A 162 -12.24 -10.34 1.00
C LEU A 162 -11.86 -8.98 1.60
N TYR A 163 -10.57 -8.71 1.77
CA TYR A 163 -10.11 -7.40 2.24
C TYR A 163 -10.59 -6.27 1.33
N PHE A 164 -10.45 -6.40 0.01
CA PHE A 164 -10.97 -5.44 -0.95
C PHE A 164 -12.49 -5.23 -0.77
N LYS A 165 -13.28 -6.30 -0.72
CA LYS A 165 -14.74 -6.21 -0.53
C LYS A 165 -15.11 -5.48 0.74
N LEU A 166 -14.59 -5.91 1.88
CA LEU A 166 -14.91 -5.32 3.18
C LEU A 166 -14.53 -3.84 3.24
N SER A 167 -13.42 -3.47 2.62
CA SER A 167 -12.95 -2.07 2.56
C SER A 167 -13.80 -1.17 1.68
N THR A 168 -14.56 -1.75 0.74
CA THR A 168 -15.52 -1.04 -0.12
C THR A 168 -16.96 -1.05 0.43
N LEU A 169 -17.22 -1.74 1.55
CA LEU A 169 -18.54 -1.74 2.17
C LEU A 169 -18.77 -0.47 2.99
N GLN A 170 -19.94 0.12 2.84
CA GLN A 170 -20.39 1.31 3.55
C GLN A 170 -20.93 0.91 4.95
N VAL A 171 -20.06 0.49 5.87
CA VAL A 171 -20.45 0.12 7.25
C VAL A 171 -20.02 1.22 8.23
N GLN A 172 -20.91 1.59 9.17
CA GLN A 172 -20.63 2.60 10.19
C GLN A 172 -19.43 2.18 11.06
N GLN A 173 -18.44 3.06 11.09
CA GLN A 173 -17.05 2.84 11.50
C GLN A 173 -16.89 2.44 12.99
N ASP A 174 -17.83 2.86 13.82
CA ASP A 174 -17.89 2.69 15.27
C ASP A 174 -18.28 1.27 15.72
N VAL A 175 -19.17 0.60 14.98
CA VAL A 175 -19.57 -0.80 15.23
C VAL A 175 -18.43 -1.76 14.90
N ALA A 176 -17.67 -1.45 13.85
CA ALA A 176 -16.49 -2.21 13.48
C ALA A 176 -15.41 -2.08 14.57
N GLU A 177 -15.07 -0.87 15.01
CA GLU A 177 -14.01 -0.61 16.01
C GLU A 177 -14.25 -1.29 17.37
N LYS A 178 -15.48 -1.25 17.91
CA LYS A 178 -15.80 -1.88 19.21
C LYS A 178 -15.67 -3.41 19.18
N THR A 179 -16.10 -4.03 18.08
CA THR A 179 -16.03 -5.49 17.89
C THR A 179 -14.58 -5.96 17.76
N ILE A 180 -13.72 -5.14 17.15
CA ILE A 180 -12.29 -5.40 16.94
C ILE A 180 -11.51 -5.40 18.27
N ASN A 181 -11.73 -4.39 19.12
CA ASN A 181 -10.99 -4.25 20.38
C ASN A 181 -11.30 -5.36 21.40
N PHE A 182 -12.54 -5.83 21.46
CA PHE A 182 -12.95 -6.92 22.36
C PHE A 182 -12.22 -8.23 22.05
N TYR A 183 -12.06 -8.57 20.78
CA TYR A 183 -11.43 -9.83 20.37
C TYR A 183 -9.90 -9.81 20.50
N LEU A 184 -9.24 -8.67 20.26
CA LEU A 184 -7.78 -8.51 20.43
C LEU A 184 -7.32 -8.78 21.87
N LYS A 185 -8.18 -8.49 22.86
CA LYS A 185 -7.89 -8.70 24.29
C LYS A 185 -7.94 -10.18 24.69
N HIS A 186 -8.49 -11.05 23.86
CA HIS A 186 -8.86 -12.43 24.24
C HIS A 186 -8.43 -13.54 23.26
N ALA A 187 -7.67 -13.23 22.20
CA ALA A 187 -7.25 -14.25 21.22
C ALA A 187 -6.07 -15.10 21.72
N PRO A 188 -6.19 -16.44 21.85
CA PRO A 188 -5.11 -17.30 22.32
C PRO A 188 -4.08 -17.57 21.21
N ARG A 189 -2.80 -17.58 21.58
CA ARG A 189 -1.71 -18.10 20.73
C ARG A 189 -1.97 -19.59 20.49
N TYR A 190 -2.13 -19.97 19.22
CA TYR A 190 -2.30 -21.34 18.73
C TYR A 190 -3.64 -22.01 19.10
N VAL A 191 -4.63 -21.91 18.22
CA VAL A 191 -5.79 -22.80 18.26
C VAL A 191 -6.02 -23.38 16.87
N LYS A 192 -6.19 -24.71 16.79
CA LYS A 192 -6.68 -25.39 15.59
C LYS A 192 -8.10 -24.91 15.31
N LEU A 193 -8.27 -24.16 14.23
CA LEU A 193 -9.52 -23.47 13.93
C LEU A 193 -10.51 -24.39 13.21
N THR A 194 -11.64 -24.63 13.88
CA THR A 194 -12.84 -25.19 13.24
C THR A 194 -13.32 -24.28 12.10
N ARG A 195 -14.17 -24.83 11.21
CA ARG A 195 -14.59 -24.15 9.96
C ARG A 195 -15.35 -22.86 10.24
N GLU A 196 -16.07 -22.79 11.36
CA GLU A 196 -16.80 -21.62 11.84
C GLU A 196 -15.87 -20.53 12.41
N ALA A 197 -14.80 -20.91 13.12
CA ALA A 197 -13.82 -19.96 13.68
C ALA A 197 -13.01 -19.26 12.57
N ARG A 198 -12.65 -20.00 11.51
CA ARG A 198 -11.97 -19.47 10.31
C ARG A 198 -12.76 -18.39 9.57
N LYS A 199 -14.10 -18.43 9.62
CA LYS A 199 -14.97 -17.42 8.98
C LYS A 199 -15.00 -16.07 9.73
N ARG A 200 -14.74 -16.05 11.03
CA ARG A 200 -14.78 -14.82 11.85
C ARG A 200 -13.39 -14.16 11.97
N GLU A 201 -12.34 -14.97 12.04
CA GLU A 201 -10.97 -14.50 12.27
C GLU A 201 -10.32 -13.85 11.02
N ASN A 202 -10.66 -14.35 9.82
CA ASN A 202 -10.18 -13.79 8.54
C ASN A 202 -10.75 -12.41 8.21
N ASN A 203 -11.89 -12.03 8.80
CA ASN A 203 -12.47 -10.69 8.63
C ASN A 203 -11.78 -9.67 9.56
N LEU A 204 -11.34 -10.10 10.75
CA LEU A 204 -10.90 -9.20 11.82
C LEU A 204 -9.54 -8.54 11.57
N GLN A 205 -8.58 -9.27 10.97
CA GLN A 205 -7.25 -8.72 10.66
C GLN A 205 -7.28 -7.70 9.49
N ALA A 206 -8.25 -7.83 8.59
CA ALA A 206 -8.52 -6.86 7.53
C ALA A 206 -9.04 -5.52 8.08
N TYR A 207 -9.83 -5.55 9.16
CA TYR A 207 -10.34 -4.33 9.79
C TYR A 207 -9.30 -3.57 10.64
N LEU A 208 -8.34 -4.25 11.26
CA LEU A 208 -7.23 -3.59 11.97
C LEU A 208 -6.42 -2.64 11.08
N HIS A 209 -6.37 -2.91 9.78
CA HIS A 209 -5.62 -2.08 8.84
C HIS A 209 -6.43 -0.86 8.36
N LEU A 210 -7.75 -0.93 8.38
CA LEU A 210 -8.64 0.17 7.96
C LEU A 210 -8.53 1.38 8.89
N ASP A 211 -8.35 1.19 10.20
CA ASP A 211 -8.09 2.29 11.15
C ASP A 211 -6.74 2.98 10.89
N ILE A 212 -5.69 2.21 10.56
CA ILE A 212 -4.35 2.75 10.27
C ILE A 212 -4.34 3.53 8.95
N VAL A 213 -5.00 3.01 7.91
CA VAL A 213 -5.09 3.66 6.61
C VAL A 213 -6.03 4.88 6.65
N ALA A 214 -7.14 4.81 7.38
CA ALA A 214 -8.07 5.95 7.56
C ALA A 214 -7.41 7.10 8.33
N LYS A 215 -6.66 6.82 9.42
CA LYS A 215 -5.90 7.84 10.17
C LYS A 215 -4.85 8.53 9.30
N ARG A 216 -4.13 7.78 8.46
CA ARG A 216 -3.14 8.33 7.53
C ARG A 216 -3.77 9.15 6.41
N THR A 217 -4.91 8.71 5.88
CA THR A 217 -5.62 9.41 4.80
C THR A 217 -6.25 10.71 5.30
N LYS A 218 -6.73 10.73 6.56
CA LYS A 218 -7.20 11.94 7.23
C LYS A 218 -6.07 12.96 7.45
N LEU A 219 -4.92 12.52 7.96
CA LEU A 219 -3.73 13.38 8.14
C LEU A 219 -3.26 14.00 6.80
N MET A 220 -3.25 13.22 5.71
CA MET A 220 -2.89 13.75 4.38
C MET A 220 -3.90 14.75 3.81
N ARG A 221 -5.17 14.71 4.21
CA ARG A 221 -6.18 15.71 3.80
C ARG A 221 -6.11 16.99 4.63
N GLU A 222 -5.69 16.89 5.89
CA GLU A 222 -5.50 18.04 6.78
C GLU A 222 -4.20 18.81 6.48
N GLU A 223 -3.18 18.17 5.89
CA GLU A 223 -1.94 18.83 5.43
C GLU A 223 -2.07 19.53 4.07
N LEU A 224 -3.20 19.37 3.37
CA LEU A 224 -3.47 19.94 2.03
C LEU A 224 -4.51 21.08 2.03
N ASN A 225 -5.03 21.46 3.21
CA ASN A 225 -5.90 22.61 3.43
C ASN A 225 -5.22 23.62 4.37
#